data_AF-A0A2N5KTS6-F1
#
_entry.id   AF-A0A2N5KTS6-F1
#
_cell.length_a   1.000
_cell.length_b   1.000
_cell.length_c   1.000
_cell.angle_alpha   90.00
_cell.angle_beta   90.00
_cell.angle_gamma   90.00
#
_symmetry.space_group_name_H-M   'P 1'
#
loop_
_entity.id
_entity.type
_entity.pdbx_description
1 polymer ?
#
loop_
_entity_poly.entity_id
_entity_poly.type
_entity_poly.pdbx_seq_one_letter_code
_entity_poly.pdbx_strand_id
1 'polypeptide(L)' 'MTSASGNKAWASLSLYESPELVRRFARERIGREPAATKAREISAHFSQGREYFRSAAGAGELVRPLILYYGAMALA' A
#
# COMPACT_ATOMS: atom_id res chain seq x y z
N MET A 1 -0.58 -9.21 -20.06
CA MET A 1 -2.03 -9.11 -19.77
C MET A 1 -2.20 -9.09 -18.26
N THR A 2 -2.19 -7.92 -17.63
CA THR A 2 -2.61 -7.79 -16.22
C THR A 2 -4.11 -7.99 -16.17
N SER A 3 -4.58 -8.95 -15.36
CA SER A 3 -6.01 -9.19 -15.20
C SER A 3 -6.68 -7.91 -14.69
N ALA A 4 -7.90 -7.63 -15.16
CA ALA A 4 -8.68 -6.45 -14.76
C ALA A 4 -8.89 -6.34 -13.23
N SER A 5 -8.74 -7.45 -12.50
CA SER A 5 -8.77 -7.51 -11.04
C SER A 5 -7.53 -6.91 -10.37
N GLY A 6 -6.34 -7.04 -10.96
CA GLY A 6 -5.11 -6.45 -10.41
C GLY A 6 -5.14 -4.92 -10.38
N ASN A 7 -5.81 -4.31 -11.36
CA ASN A 7 -5.99 -2.86 -11.41
C ASN A 7 -7.00 -2.36 -10.35
N LYS A 8 -8.04 -3.15 -10.06
CA LYS A 8 -9.03 -2.82 -9.02
C LYS A 8 -8.44 -2.90 -7.61
N ALA A 9 -7.66 -3.94 -7.31
CA ALA A 9 -7.02 -4.11 -6.01
C ALA A 9 -6.09 -2.93 -5.69
N TRP A 10 -5.22 -2.55 -6.64
CA TRP A 10 -4.33 -1.40 -6.47
C TRP A 10 -5.08 -0.06 -6.41
N ALA A 11 -6.16 0.10 -7.16
CA ALA A 11 -7.01 1.29 -7.02
C ALA A 11 -7.56 1.42 -5.59
N SER A 12 -8.03 0.31 -4.99
CA SER A 12 -8.47 0.31 -3.59
C SER A 12 -7.33 0.58 -2.60
N LEU A 13 -6.17 -0.04 -2.79
CA LEU A 13 -5.00 0.17 -1.92
C LEU A 13 -4.48 1.61 -1.97
N SER A 14 -4.54 2.25 -3.14
CA SER A 14 -4.05 3.62 -3.31
C SER A 14 -4.81 4.67 -2.48
N LEU A 15 -6.04 4.36 -2.05
CA LEU A 15 -6.78 5.23 -1.13
C LEU A 15 -6.12 5.33 0.25
N TYR A 16 -5.36 4.32 0.65
CA TYR A 16 -4.65 4.32 1.93
C TYR A 16 -3.28 5.01 1.86
N GLU A 17 -2.85 5.48 0.68
CA GLU A 17 -1.65 6.32 0.54
C GLU A 17 -1.90 7.78 1.01
N SER A 18 -3.16 8.18 1.28
CA SER A 18 -3.53 9.49 1.82
C SER A 18 -3.81 9.43 3.33
N PRO A 19 -3.07 10.17 4.17
CA PRO A 19 -3.30 10.22 5.62
C PRO A 19 -4.72 10.67 5.99
N GLU A 20 -5.30 11.59 5.22
CA GLU A 20 -6.65 12.11 5.42
C GLU A 20 -7.69 11.02 5.17
N LEU A 21 -7.54 10.24 4.10
CA LEU A 21 -8.42 9.10 3.83
C LEU A 21 -8.26 8.00 4.87
N VAL A 22 -7.04 7.72 5.34
CA VAL A 22 -6.81 6.79 6.45
C VAL A 22 -7.54 7.24 7.72
N ARG A 23 -7.45 8.52 8.09
CA ARG A 23 -8.17 9.08 9.24
C ARG A 23 -9.68 8.95 9.09
N ARG A 24 -10.19 9.24 7.90
CA ARG A 24 -11.61 9.09 7.58
C ARG A 24 -12.06 7.64 7.71
N PHE A 25 -11.34 6.70 7.10
CA PHE A 25 -11.67 5.28 7.18
C PHE A 25 -11.63 4.74 8.62
N ALA A 26 -10.63 5.13 9.41
CA ALA A 26 -10.56 4.74 10.81
C ALA A 26 -11.77 5.27 11.60
N ARG A 27 -12.16 6.53 11.37
CA ARG A 27 -13.35 7.11 12.01
C ARG A 27 -14.63 6.37 11.61
N GLU A 28 -14.80 6.06 10.33
CA GLU A 28 -15.97 5.35 9.81
C GLU A 28 -16.05 3.88 10.27
N ARG A 29 -14.92 3.20 10.42
CA ARG A 29 -14.86 1.76 10.73
C ARG A 29 -14.81 1.44 12.22
N ILE A 30 -14.06 2.21 12.99
CA ILE A 30 -13.79 1.92 14.41
C ILE A 30 -14.21 3.07 15.35
N GLY A 31 -14.83 4.14 14.82
CA GLY A 31 -15.30 5.28 15.62
C GLY A 31 -14.19 6.13 16.23
N ARG A 32 -12.92 5.90 15.84
CA ARG A 32 -11.74 6.58 16.37
C ARG A 32 -10.92 7.18 15.25
N GLU A 33 -10.33 8.33 15.52
CA GLU A 33 -9.44 9.00 14.59
C GLU A 33 -7.98 8.86 15.04
N PRO A 34 -7.09 8.28 14.21
CA PRO A 34 -5.68 8.21 14.53
C PRO A 34 -5.07 9.62 14.54
N ALA A 35 -4.07 9.81 15.40
CA ALA A 35 -3.25 11.02 15.36
C ALA A 35 -2.62 11.20 13.97
N ALA A 36 -2.35 12.46 13.58
CA ALA A 36 -1.79 12.79 12.28
C ALA A 36 -0.51 12.00 11.97
N THR A 37 0.36 11.79 12.97
CA THR A 37 1.58 10.98 12.84
C THR A 37 1.26 9.52 12.50
N LYS A 38 0.33 8.90 13.24
CA LYS A 38 -0.06 7.50 13.00
C LYS A 38 -0.70 7.31 11.63
N ALA A 39 -1.52 8.27 11.19
CA ALA A 39 -2.12 8.23 9.85
C ALA A 39 -1.06 8.33 8.74
N ARG A 40 -0.02 9.16 8.94
CA ARG A 40 1.12 9.25 8.02
C ARG A 40 1.94 7.96 8.00
N GLU A 41 2.20 7.34 9.15
CA GLU A 41 2.90 6.05 9.23
C GLU A 41 2.16 4.98 8.43
N ILE A 42 0.85 4.83 8.65
CA ILE A 42 0.02 3.89 7.89
C ILE A 42 0.13 4.19 6.39
N SER A 43 0.00 5.45 5.99
CA SER A 43 0.06 5.83 4.56
C SER A 43 1.42 5.59 3.93
N ALA A 44 2.49 5.73 4.71
CA ALA A 44 3.86 5.45 4.28
C ALA A 44 4.05 3.96 3.98
N HIS A 45 3.45 3.05 4.78
CA HIS A 45 3.48 1.61 4.51
C HIS A 45 2.87 1.24 3.15
N PHE A 46 1.69 1.80 2.83
CA PHE A 46 1.06 1.58 1.52
C PHE A 46 1.89 2.14 0.36
N SER A 47 2.44 3.35 0.54
CA SER A 47 3.30 3.99 -0.45
C SER A 47 4.57 3.17 -0.71
N GLN A 48 5.23 2.73 0.36
CA GLN A 48 6.44 1.90 0.29
C GLN A 48 6.15 0.54 -0.35
N GLY A 49 5.05 -0.12 0.03
CA GLY A 49 4.60 -1.36 -0.60
C GLY A 49 4.46 -1.19 -2.11
N ARG A 50 3.73 -0.15 -2.55
CA ARG A 50 3.56 0.15 -3.97
C ARG A 50 4.87 0.36 -4.71
N GLU A 51 5.84 1.06 -4.11
CA GLU A 51 7.16 1.26 -4.71
C GLU A 51 7.97 -0.03 -4.85
N TYR A 52 7.85 -0.98 -3.92
CA TYR A 52 8.43 -2.31 -4.11
C TYR A 52 7.79 -3.04 -5.30
N PHE A 53 6.46 -3.05 -5.41
CA PHE A 53 5.79 -3.68 -6.55
C PHE A 53 6.11 -3.00 -7.89
N ARG A 54 6.25 -1.67 -7.92
CA ARG A 54 6.73 -0.92 -9.09
C ARG A 54 8.17 -1.30 -9.45
N SER A 55 9.07 -1.34 -8.46
CA SER A 55 10.47 -1.73 -8.65
C SER A 55 10.61 -3.16 -9.16
N ALA A 56 9.77 -4.08 -8.68
CA ALA A 56 9.76 -5.48 -9.11
C ALA A 56 9.41 -5.65 -10.60
N ALA A 57 8.66 -4.71 -11.19
CA ALA A 57 8.28 -4.77 -12.61
C ALA A 57 9.47 -4.60 -13.56
N GLY A 58 10.53 -3.88 -13.13
CA GLY A 58 11.77 -3.69 -13.89
C GLY A 58 12.95 -4.54 -13.41
N ALA A 59 12.75 -5.37 -12.37
CA ALA A 59 13.82 -6.13 -11.76
C ALA A 59 14.15 -7.42 -12.53
N GLY A 60 15.44 -7.79 -12.52
CA GLY A 60 15.90 -9.08 -13.03
C GLY A 60 15.29 -10.26 -12.26
N GLU A 61 15.23 -11.44 -12.90
CA GLU A 61 14.53 -12.61 -12.39
C GLU A 61 14.97 -13.08 -11.00
N LEU A 62 16.26 -12.94 -10.69
CA LEU A 62 16.83 -13.35 -9.40
C LEU A 62 16.41 -12.43 -8.25
N VAL A 63 16.23 -11.14 -8.51
CA VAL A 63 15.98 -10.13 -7.47
C VAL A 63 14.48 -9.86 -7.30
N ARG A 64 13.69 -10.07 -8.35
CA ARG A 64 12.24 -9.85 -8.34
C ARG A 64 11.50 -10.53 -7.18
N PRO A 65 11.74 -11.81 -6.82
CA PRO A 65 11.04 -12.45 -5.70
C PRO A 65 11.32 -11.76 -4.36
N LEU A 66 12.56 -11.31 -4.15
CA LEU A 66 12.96 -10.61 -2.92
C LEU A 66 12.26 -9.25 -2.80
N ILE A 67 12.18 -8.49 -3.91
CA ILE A 67 11.49 -7.20 -3.93
C ILE A 67 9.99 -7.40 -3.68
N LEU A 68 9.37 -8.40 -4.30
CA LEU A 68 7.96 -8.72 -4.07
C LEU A 68 7.68 -9.15 -2.63
N TYR A 69 8.59 -9.91 -2.01
CA TYR A 69 8.51 -10.27 -0.59
C TYR A 69 8.48 -9.03 0.30
N TYR A 70 9.41 -8.08 0.10
CA TYR A 70 9.40 -6.83 0.87
C TYR A 70 8.19 -5.96 0.58
N GLY A 71 7.68 -5.96 -0.66
CA GLY A 71 6.43 -5.29 -1.01
C GLY A 71 5.22 -5.86 -0.26
N ALA A 72 5.13 -7.18 -0.12
CA ALA A 72 4.09 -7.83 0.66
C ALA A 72 4.25 -7.55 2.17
N MET A 73 5.47 -7.61 2.69
CA MET A 73 5.77 -7.30 4.10
C MET A 73 5.47 -5.85 4.47
N ALA A 74 5.60 -4.90 3.54
CA ALA A 74 5.24 -3.51 3.79
C ALA A 74 3.72 -3.31 3.98
N LEU A 75 2.89 -4.27 3.54
CA LEU A 75 1.42 -4.23 3.62
C LEU A 75 0.84 -5.15 4.71
N ALA A 76 1.68 -5.91 5.42
CA ALA A 76 1.31 -6.86 6.47
C ALA A 76 1.29 -6.21 7.85
#